data_AF-A0A932KGB5-F1
#
_entry.id   AF-A0A932KGB5-F1
#
_cell.length_a   1.000
_cell.length_b   1.000
_cell.length_c   1.000
_cell.angle_alpha   90.00
_cell.angle_beta   90.00
_cell.angle_gamma   90.00
#
_symmetry.space_group_name_H-M   'P 1'
#
loop_
_entity.id
_entity.type
_entity.pdbx_description
1 polymer ?
#
loop_
_entity_poly.entity_id
_entity_poly.type
_entity_poly.pdbx_seq_one_letter_code
_entity_poly.pdbx_strand_id
1 'polypeptide(L)' 'MKEAKTEAKTTAKTQAKTSADTIICTADVYNCSDFSSHGEAQSVMDYCLEMTGSDVHGLDGDNDGEGCESL' A
#
# COMPACT_ATOMS: atom_id res chain seq x y z
N MET A 1 30.07 5.20 -27.02
CA MET A 1 29.48 6.28 -26.21
C MET A 1 28.68 5.60 -25.11
N LYS A 2 28.82 6.05 -23.87
CA LYS A 2 28.34 5.33 -22.67
C LYS A 2 26.81 5.36 -22.62
N GLU A 3 26.18 4.19 -22.73
CA GLU A 3 24.75 4.02 -22.50
C GLU A 3 24.56 3.11 -21.29
N ALA A 4 24.07 3.68 -20.19
CA ALA A 4 23.37 2.99 -19.11
C ALA A 4 22.73 4.08 -18.25
N LYS A 5 21.68 4.70 -18.79
CA LYS A 5 20.76 5.48 -17.97
C LYS A 5 19.97 4.47 -17.16
N THR A 6 20.24 4.47 -15.86
CA THR A 6 19.53 3.73 -14.82
C THR A 6 18.03 3.97 -14.94
N GLU A 7 17.33 3.01 -15.53
CA GLU A 7 15.89 2.84 -15.41
C GLU A 7 15.66 1.53 -14.65
N ALA A 8 15.96 1.54 -13.36
CA ALA A 8 15.35 0.59 -12.44
C ALA A 8 13.93 1.09 -12.11
N LYS A 9 13.09 1.24 -13.15
CA LYS A 9 11.64 1.25 -12.94
C LYS A 9 11.27 -0.22 -12.81
N THR A 10 11.61 -0.75 -11.64
CA THR A 10 11.29 -2.10 -11.22
C THR A 10 9.83 -2.34 -11.52
N THR A 11 9.63 -3.27 -12.44
CA THR A 11 8.38 -3.96 -12.70
C THR A 11 7.88 -4.57 -11.40
N ALA A 12 7.17 -3.79 -10.58
CA ALA A 12 6.42 -4.28 -9.44
C ALA A 12 4.92 -4.20 -9.77
N LYS A 13 4.54 -4.79 -10.92
CA LYS A 13 3.20 -5.37 -11.06
C LYS A 13 3.28 -6.83 -10.61
N THR A 14 3.74 -7.03 -9.38
CA THR A 14 3.47 -8.23 -8.59
C THR A 14 2.12 -7.93 -7.94
N GLN A 15 1.00 -8.13 -8.63
CA GLN A 15 0.21 -9.33 -8.40
C GLN A 15 0.24 -9.79 -6.92
N ALA A 16 -0.14 -8.92 -5.99
CA ALA A 16 -0.89 -9.30 -4.80
C ALA A 16 -2.29 -9.76 -5.24
N LYS A 17 -2.34 -10.85 -6.00
CA LYS A 17 -3.56 -11.55 -6.36
C LYS A 17 -3.81 -12.59 -5.28
N THR A 18 -4.13 -12.16 -4.07
CA THR A 18 -4.81 -13.00 -3.08
C THR A 18 -5.53 -12.07 -2.11
N SER A 19 -6.87 -12.10 -2.11
CA SER A 19 -7.77 -11.44 -1.13
C SER A 19 -8.36 -10.04 -1.42
N ALA A 20 -8.10 -9.41 -2.58
CA ALA A 20 -8.71 -8.11 -2.93
C ALA A 20 -10.24 -8.12 -3.13
N ASP A 21 -10.90 -9.29 -3.12
CA ASP A 21 -12.35 -9.39 -3.28
C ASP A 21 -13.13 -8.92 -2.03
N THR A 22 -12.44 -8.60 -0.93
CA THR A 22 -13.08 -8.10 0.31
C THR A 22 -12.19 -7.11 1.06
N ILE A 23 -11.53 -6.19 0.35
CA ILE A 23 -10.92 -5.04 1.04
C ILE A 23 -12.03 -4.05 1.40
N ILE A 24 -12.27 -3.87 2.69
CA ILE A 24 -13.32 -2.97 3.20
C ILE A 24 -12.73 -1.58 3.35
N CYS A 25 -12.97 -0.69 2.40
CA CYS A 25 -12.52 0.70 2.47
C CYS A 25 -13.58 1.66 3.03
N THR A 26 -14.76 1.17 3.43
CA THR A 26 -15.88 2.02 3.87
C THR A 26 -15.94 2.23 5.38
N ALA A 27 -15.06 1.56 6.13
CA ALA A 27 -14.98 1.63 7.59
C ALA A 27 -13.56 1.33 8.05
N ASP A 28 -13.19 1.88 9.20
CA ASP A 28 -11.90 1.62 9.86
C ASP A 28 -11.86 0.19 10.43
N VAL A 29 -11.32 -0.78 9.68
CA VAL A 29 -11.27 -2.20 10.08
C VAL A 29 -9.88 -2.85 10.00
N TYR A 30 -8.88 -2.15 9.47
CA TYR A 30 -7.51 -2.65 9.36
C TYR A 30 -6.58 -1.80 10.20
N ASN A 31 -5.68 -2.43 10.94
CA ASN A 31 -4.60 -1.79 11.68
C ASN A 31 -3.25 -2.34 11.22
N CYS A 32 -2.16 -1.65 11.53
CA CYS A 32 -0.81 -2.16 11.23
C CYS A 32 -0.55 -3.55 11.83
N SER A 33 -1.14 -3.88 12.98
CA SER A 33 -1.01 -5.20 13.59
C SER A 33 -1.74 -6.33 12.84
N ASP A 34 -2.64 -6.00 11.91
CA ASP A 34 -3.33 -6.98 11.06
C ASP A 34 -2.46 -7.44 9.88
N PHE A 35 -1.41 -6.69 9.55
CA PHE A 35 -0.51 -6.98 8.44
C PHE A 35 0.77 -7.65 8.91
N SER A 36 1.29 -8.56 8.09
CA SER A 36 2.57 -9.23 8.38
C SER A 36 3.78 -8.47 7.82
N SER A 37 3.55 -7.47 6.97
CA SER A 37 4.61 -6.68 6.34
C SER A 37 4.11 -5.29 5.90
N HIS A 38 5.03 -4.31 5.86
CA HIS A 38 4.78 -2.99 5.29
C HIS A 38 4.17 -3.06 3.88
N GLY A 39 4.66 -3.96 3.02
CA GLY A 39 4.17 -4.08 1.64
C GLY A 39 2.70 -4.49 1.53
N GLU A 40 2.20 -5.30 2.47
CA GLU A 40 0.77 -5.64 2.54
C GLU A 40 -0.07 -4.46 3.02
N ALA A 41 0.37 -3.77 4.08
CA ALA A 41 -0.31 -2.59 4.60
C ALA A 41 -0.39 -1.48 3.55
N GLN A 42 0.71 -1.18 2.88
CA GLN A 42 0.79 -0.17 1.80
C GLN A 42 -0.15 -0.51 0.64
N SER A 43 -0.27 -1.80 0.29
CA SER A 43 -1.16 -2.23 -0.80
C SER A 43 -2.64 -2.01 -0.46
N VAL A 44 -3.04 -2.26 0.79
CA VAL A 44 -4.42 -2.01 1.26
C VAL A 44 -4.69 -0.50 1.36
N MET A 45 -3.73 0.25 1.90
CA MET A 45 -3.81 1.70 1.99
C MET A 45 -3.96 2.34 0.61
N ASP A 46 -3.09 2.01 -0.35
CA ASP A 46 -3.12 2.53 -1.73
C ASP A 46 -4.45 2.20 -2.43
N TYR A 47 -4.95 0.96 -2.25
CA TYR A 47 -6.24 0.55 -2.78
C TYR A 47 -7.40 1.39 -2.20
N CYS A 48 -7.43 1.59 -0.88
CA CYS A 48 -8.47 2.38 -0.24
C CYS A 48 -8.34 3.88 -0.50
N LEU A 49 -7.12 4.40 -0.63
CA LEU A 49 -6.85 5.76 -1.08
C LEU A 49 -7.37 6.00 -2.50
N GLU A 50 -7.16 5.07 -3.43
CA GLU A 50 -7.68 5.17 -4.80
C GLU A 50 -9.22 5.16 -4.82
N MET A 51 -9.85 4.34 -3.98
CA MET A 51 -11.31 4.21 -3.92
C MET A 51 -12.01 5.38 -3.21
N THR A 52 -11.45 5.86 -2.10
CA THR A 52 -12.12 6.80 -1.19
C THR A 52 -11.53 8.21 -1.24
N GLY A 53 -10.30 8.34 -1.73
CA GLY A 53 -9.53 9.59 -1.72
C GLY A 53 -8.85 9.89 -0.39
N SER A 54 -8.90 8.99 0.60
CA SER A 54 -8.29 9.19 1.92
C SER A 54 -7.86 7.86 2.54
N ASP A 55 -6.91 7.91 3.47
CA ASP A 55 -6.61 6.76 4.33
C ASP A 55 -7.73 6.58 5.37
N VAL A 56 -8.70 5.72 5.04
CA VAL A 56 -9.85 5.42 5.91
C VAL A 56 -9.45 4.64 7.17
N HIS A 57 -8.30 3.97 7.12
CA HIS A 57 -7.84 3.07 8.16
C HIS A 57 -6.82 3.72 9.11
N GLY A 58 -6.33 4.92 8.79
CA GLY A 58 -5.29 5.58 9.56
C GLY A 58 -4.01 4.74 9.65
N LEU A 59 -3.68 4.01 8.58
CA LEU A 59 -2.43 3.26 8.45
C LEU A 59 -1.23 4.21 8.29
N ASP A 60 -1.45 5.39 7.72
CA ASP A 60 -0.50 6.48 7.55
C ASP A 60 -0.70 7.52 8.67
N GLY A 61 0.00 7.30 9.79
CA GLY A 61 -0.18 8.09 11.01
C GLY A 61 0.35 9.52 10.92
N ASP A 62 1.40 9.73 10.14
CA ASP A 62 2.08 11.02 9.93
C ASP A 62 1.78 11.68 8.58
N ASN A 63 0.99 11.01 7.74
CA ASN A 63 0.45 11.50 6.47
C ASN A 63 1.54 11.83 5.44
N ASP A 64 2.58 10.99 5.39
CA ASP A 64 3.69 11.14 4.45
C ASP A 64 3.53 10.29 3.18
N GLY A 65 2.49 9.44 3.14
CA GLY A 65 2.18 8.53 2.04
C GLY A 65 2.72 7.11 2.23
N GLU A 66 3.30 6.78 3.39
CA GLU A 66 3.78 5.44 3.73
C GLU A 66 3.00 4.86 4.92
N GLY A 67 2.27 3.78 4.68
CA GLY A 67 1.38 3.17 5.66
C GLY A 67 2.10 2.12 6.50
N CYS A 68 2.02 2.21 7.82
CA CYS A 68 2.59 1.23 8.74
C CYS A 68 4.10 1.00 8.58
N GLU A 69 4.89 2.09 8.51
CA GLU A 69 6.36 2.06 8.33
C GLU A 69 7.13 1.20 9.34
N SER A 70 6.51 0.86 10.48
CA SER A 70 7.12 0.06 11.55
C SER A 70 7.10 -1.46 11.32
N LEU A 71 6.52 -1.96 10.22
CA LEU A 71 6.38 -3.39 9.89
C LEU A 71 7.48 -3.94 8.97
#